data_AF-A0A0J1BEP4-F1
#
_entry.id   AF-A0A0J1BEP4-F1
#
_cell.length_a   1.000
_cell.length_b   1.000
_cell.length_c   1.000
_cell.angle_alpha   90.00
_cell.angle_beta   90.00
_cell.angle_gamma   90.00
#
_symmetry.space_group_name_H-M   'P 1'
#
loop_
_entity.id
_entity.type
_entity.pdbx_description
1 polymer ?
#
loop_
_entity_poly.entity_id
_entity_poly.type
_entity_poly.pdbx_seq_one_letter_code
_entity_poly.pdbx_strand_id
1 'polypeptide(L)' 'MRKLLLLVLSPLLLMLRPASAQQDAQYSQYMFNGIYINPAYAGYKEVLNVHSFYRSQWTGITGAP' A
#
# COMPACT_ATOMS: atom_id res chain seq x y z
N MET A 1 22.22 33.39 -24.92
CA MET A 1 21.99 33.03 -23.50
C MET A 1 20.56 32.56 -23.23
N ARG A 2 19.51 33.33 -23.56
CA ARG A 2 18.09 32.90 -23.39
C ARG A 2 17.73 31.55 -24.03
N LYS A 3 18.19 31.29 -25.27
CA LYS A 3 17.95 30.00 -25.97
C LYS A 3 18.63 28.82 -25.27
N LEU A 4 19.79 29.05 -24.66
CA LEU A 4 20.54 28.05 -23.89
C LEU A 4 19.81 27.74 -22.57
N LEU A 5 19.31 28.78 -21.90
CA LEU A 5 18.46 28.67 -20.71
C LEU A 5 17.19 27.86 -20.99
N LEU A 6 16.51 28.12 -22.10
CA LEU A 6 15.32 27.36 -22.49
C LEU A 6 15.62 25.89 -22.81
N LEU A 7 16.78 25.60 -23.41
CA LEU A 7 17.27 24.25 -23.69
C LEU A 7 17.56 23.45 -22.41
N VAL A 8 17.98 24.13 -21.34
CA VAL A 8 18.29 23.50 -20.05
C VAL A 8 17.05 23.39 -19.16
N LEU A 9 16.17 24.39 -19.15
CA LEU A 9 14.96 24.38 -18.32
C LEU A 9 13.90 23.39 -18.81
N SER A 10 13.78 23.19 -20.13
CA SER A 10 12.72 22.34 -20.70
C SER A 10 12.80 20.87 -20.27
N PRO A 11 13.97 20.17 -20.26
CA PRO A 11 14.04 18.81 -19.74
C PRO A 11 13.85 18.75 -18.22
N LEU A 12 14.25 19.80 -17.48
CA LEU A 12 14.10 19.85 -16.02
C LEU A 12 12.63 19.91 -15.58
N LEU A 13 11.82 20.69 -16.30
CA LEU A 13 10.36 20.79 -16.09
C LEU A 13 9.62 19.47 -16.38
N LEU A 14 10.13 18.65 -17.30
CA LEU A 14 9.53 17.36 -17.67
C LEU A 14 9.72 16.27 -16.60
N MET A 15 10.60 16.48 -15.62
CA MET A 15 10.87 15.52 -14.54
C MET A 15 9.95 15.68 -13.31
N LEU A 16 9.07 16.68 -13.29
CA LEU A 16 8.19 17.00 -12.15
C LEU A 16 6.95 16.08 -12.01
N ARG A 17 7.04 14.81 -12.41
CA ARG A 17 5.88 13.90 -12.30
C ARG A 17 5.64 13.51 -10.83
N PRO A 18 4.40 13.59 -10.33
CA PRO A 18 4.07 13.06 -9.01
C PRO A 18 4.32 11.55 -9.01
N ALA A 19 5.20 11.09 -8.14
CA ALA A 19 5.43 9.67 -7.93
C ALA A 19 4.29 9.13 -7.05
N SER A 20 3.57 8.12 -7.54
CA SER A 20 2.67 7.33 -6.71
C SER A 20 3.52 6.27 -6.01
N ALA A 21 4.06 6.62 -4.84
CA ALA A 21 4.97 5.78 -4.05
C ALA A 21 4.31 5.23 -2.78
N GLN A 22 2.97 5.16 -2.76
CA GLN A 22 2.28 4.57 -1.63
C GLN A 22 2.52 3.06 -1.67
N GLN A 23 3.26 2.54 -0.68
CA GLN A 23 3.36 1.10 -0.52
C GLN A 23 1.97 0.54 -0.23
N ASP A 24 1.66 -0.60 -0.83
CA ASP A 24 0.51 -1.38 -0.41
C ASP A 24 0.59 -1.61 1.10
N ALA A 25 -0.56 -1.54 1.76
CA ALA A 25 -0.65 -1.76 3.19
C ALA A 25 0.06 -3.07 3.54
N GLN A 26 1.16 -3.00 4.31
CA GLN A 26 1.86 -4.19 4.73
C GLN A 26 1.07 -4.86 5.85
N TYR A 27 0.63 -6.08 5.57
CA TYR A 27 -0.06 -6.89 6.55
C TYR A 27 0.93 -7.79 7.29
N SER A 28 1.19 -7.45 8.55
CA SER A 28 1.61 -8.44 9.53
C SER A 28 0.51 -9.51 9.65
N GLN A 29 0.90 -10.77 9.88
CA GLN A 29 0.02 -11.92 10.07
C GLN A 29 -0.56 -12.60 8.81
N TYR A 30 0.04 -12.41 7.62
CA TYR A 30 -0.39 -13.13 6.39
C TYR A 30 -0.45 -14.67 6.59
N MET A 31 0.50 -15.22 7.35
CA MET A 31 0.57 -16.63 7.70
C MET A 31 -0.63 -17.14 8.51
N PHE A 32 -1.30 -16.24 9.25
CA PHE A 32 -2.38 -16.59 10.17
C PHE A 32 -3.77 -16.24 9.61
N ASN A 33 -3.85 -15.58 8.45
CA ASN A 33 -5.10 -15.11 7.87
C ASN A 33 -5.22 -15.47 6.38
N GLY A 34 -5.09 -16.76 6.07
CA GLY A 34 -5.18 -17.27 4.69
C GLY A 34 -6.52 -16.97 4.02
N ILE A 35 -7.61 -16.85 4.79
CA ILE A 35 -8.95 -16.50 4.28
C ILE A 35 -9.02 -15.08 3.72
N TYR A 36 -8.20 -14.15 4.20
CA TYR A 36 -8.11 -12.78 3.67
C TYR A 36 -7.42 -12.72 2.29
N ILE A 37 -6.52 -13.66 2.02
CA ILE A 37 -5.77 -13.76 0.77
C ILE A 37 -6.53 -14.60 -0.26
N ASN A 38 -7.11 -15.70 0.19
CA ASN A 38 -7.81 -16.66 -0.65
C ASN A 38 -9.16 -17.04 -0.02
N PRO A 39 -10.29 -16.59 -0.58
CA PRO A 39 -11.62 -16.97 -0.11
C PRO A 39 -11.87 -18.49 -0.12
N ALA A 40 -11.22 -19.25 -1.00
CA ALA A 40 -11.33 -20.72 -1.04
C ALA A 40 -10.69 -21.41 0.18
N TYR A 41 -9.97 -20.67 1.03
CA TYR A 41 -9.48 -21.17 2.31
C TYR A 41 -10.61 -21.41 3.32
N ALA A 42 -11.80 -20.82 3.11
CA ALA A 42 -12.96 -21.07 3.95
C ALA A 42 -13.35 -22.56 3.91
N GLY A 43 -13.48 -23.18 5.09
CA GLY A 43 -13.92 -24.58 5.20
C GLY A 43 -12.84 -25.64 4.91
N TYR A 44 -11.59 -25.27 4.60
CA TYR A 44 -10.55 -26.23 4.18
C TYR A 44 -10.23 -27.32 5.22
N LYS A 45 -10.50 -27.05 6.51
CA LYS A 45 -10.25 -28.01 7.60
C LYS A 45 -11.39 -29.01 7.80
N GLU A 46 -12.51 -28.86 7.10
CA GLU A 46 -13.70 -29.74 7.18
C GLU A 46 -14.24 -29.93 8.61
N VAL A 47 -13.94 -28.99 9.52
CA VAL A 47 -14.41 -28.94 10.90
C VAL A 47 -14.92 -27.54 11.20
N LEU A 48 -15.74 -27.41 12.24
CA LEU A 48 -16.14 -26.10 12.74
C LEU A 48 -14.90 -25.29 13.10
N ASN A 49 -14.69 -24.19 12.38
CA ASN A 49 -13.56 -23.32 12.58
C ASN A 49 -14.05 -21.87 12.60
N VAL A 50 -13.78 -21.17 13.71
CA VAL A 50 -14.14 -19.77 13.91
C VAL A 50 -12.86 -18.94 13.98
N HIS A 51 -12.77 -17.94 13.11
CA HIS A 51 -11.65 -17.02 13.04
C HIS A 51 -12.14 -15.60 13.35
N SER A 52 -11.45 -14.89 14.25
CA SER A 52 -11.67 -13.46 14.54
C SER A 52 -10.36 -12.69 14.39
N PHE A 53 -10.44 -11.50 13.81
CA PHE A 53 -9.29 -10.64 13.59
C PHE A 53 -9.62 -9.21 14.02
N TYR A 54 -8.70 -8.59 14.75
CA TYR A 54 -8.78 -7.18 15.15
C TYR A 54 -7.46 -6.49 14.86
N ARG A 55 -7.53 -5.31 14.24
CA ARG A 55 -6.36 -4.48 13.97
C ARG A 55 -6.68 -3.03 14.30
N SER A 56 -5.75 -2.39 15.01
CA SER A 56 -5.79 -0.97 15.35
C SER A 56 -4.45 -0.38 14.94
N GLN A 57 -4.45 0.48 13.93
CA GLN A 57 -3.26 1.18 13.45
C GLN A 57 -3.49 2.68 13.53
N TRP A 58 -2.40 3.42 13.69
CA TRP A 58 -2.39 4.88 13.67
C TRP A 58 -3.33 5.52 14.71
N THR A 59 -3.62 4.81 15.78
CA THR A 59 -4.54 5.29 16.83
C THR A 59 -3.95 6.49 17.54
N GLY A 60 -4.72 7.58 17.59
CA GLY A 60 -4.33 8.82 18.25
C GLY A 60 -3.31 9.67 17.48
N ILE A 61 -3.02 9.38 16.21
CA ILE A 61 -2.05 10.14 15.41
C ILE A 61 -2.79 11.06 14.43
N THR A 62 -2.65 12.38 14.62
CA THR A 62 -3.20 13.39 13.70
C THR A 62 -2.42 13.39 12.38
N GLY A 63 -3.12 13.22 11.25
CA GLY A 63 -2.48 13.16 9.92
C GLY A 63 -1.84 11.80 9.60
N ALA A 64 -2.27 10.74 10.28
CA ALA A 64 -1.99 9.38 9.88
C ALA A 64 -2.27 9.14 8.37
N PRO A 65 -1.52 8.22 7.74
CA PRO A 65 -1.65 7.93 6.31
C PRO A 65 -3.04 7.42 5.92
#